data_AF-A0A497P4I2-F1
#
_entry.id   AF-A0A497P4I2-F1
#
_cell.length_a   1.000
_cell.length_b   1.000
_cell.length_c   1.000
_cell.angle_alpha   90.00
_cell.angle_beta   90.00
_cell.angle_gamma   90.00
#
_symmetry.space_group_name_H-M   'P 1'
#
loop_
_entity.id
_entity.type
_entity.pdbx_description
1 polymer ?
#
loop_
_entity_poly.entity_id
_entity_poly.type
_entity_poly.pdbx_seq_one_letter_code
_entity_poly.pdbx_strand_id
1 'polypeptide(L)'
;MNMSSVEEFLDDRTLQLLQKLSAGETLSSIIQDKQLRELFNNNLEYLISRLHMLAALRMIEYDHLIDDEESDDVKIVLTSLGRNYLEAKLRR
;
A
#
# COMPACT_ATOMS: atom_id res chain seq x y z
N MET A 1 26.27 9.49 -1.46
CA MET A 1 25.43 8.49 -0.78
C MET A 1 24.55 7.84 -1.83
N ASN A 2 24.69 6.53 -2.02
CA ASN A 2 24.00 5.79 -3.09
C ASN A 2 22.48 5.84 -2.91
N MET A 3 21.78 6.45 -3.86
CA MET A 3 20.32 6.34 -4.00
C MET A 3 19.87 4.92 -4.39
N SER A 4 20.81 4.00 -4.67
CA SER A 4 20.51 2.65 -5.15
C SER A 4 19.86 1.74 -4.12
N SER A 5 20.17 1.89 -2.82
CA SER A 5 19.63 1.01 -1.78
C SER A 5 18.17 1.32 -1.42
N VAL A 6 17.72 2.56 -1.60
CA VAL A 6 16.31 2.95 -1.38
C VAL A 6 15.45 2.53 -2.57
N GLU A 7 16.00 2.54 -3.81
CA GLU A 7 15.30 2.00 -4.97
C GLU A 7 15.15 0.46 -4.92
N GLU A 8 16.11 -0.28 -4.34
CA GLU A 8 15.92 -1.71 -4.03
C GLU A 8 14.83 -1.98 -2.97
N PHE A 9 14.59 -1.01 -2.08
CA PHE A 9 13.66 -1.16 -0.95
C PHE A 9 12.18 -1.05 -1.37
N LEU A 10 11.90 -0.22 -2.38
CA LEU A 10 10.57 -0.02 -2.96
C LEU A 10 10.49 -0.70 -4.33
N ASP A 11 10.53 -2.03 -4.27
CA ASP A 11 10.46 -2.97 -5.39
C ASP A 11 9.17 -2.86 -6.23
N ASP A 12 9.13 -3.60 -7.34
CA ASP A 12 7.97 -3.67 -8.24
C ASP A 12 6.68 -4.11 -7.54
N ARG A 13 6.80 -4.89 -6.46
CA ARG A 13 5.65 -5.33 -5.64
C ARG A 13 5.05 -4.15 -4.89
N THR A 14 5.90 -3.28 -4.37
CA THR A 14 5.49 -2.04 -3.72
C THR A 14 4.78 -1.10 -4.69
N LEU A 15 5.31 -0.97 -5.91
CA LEU A 15 4.67 -0.14 -6.94
C LEU A 15 3.26 -0.66 -7.29
N GLN A 16 3.13 -1.98 -7.50
CA GLN A 16 1.83 -2.61 -7.77
C GLN A 16 0.85 -2.46 -6.60
N LEU A 17 1.33 -2.59 -5.36
CA LEU A 17 0.51 -2.34 -4.17
C LEU A 17 0.02 -0.87 -4.13
N LEU A 18 0.89 0.11 -4.37
CA LEU A 18 0.52 1.53 -4.41
C LEU A 18 -0.47 1.83 -5.56
N GLN A 19 -0.33 1.19 -6.71
CA GLN A 19 -1.30 1.31 -7.81
C GLN A 19 -2.68 0.83 -7.39
N LYS A 20 -2.77 -0.33 -6.73
CA LYS A 20 -4.06 -0.86 -6.23
C LYS A 20 -4.68 0.08 -5.19
N LEU A 21 -3.86 0.60 -4.28
CA LEU A 21 -4.30 1.54 -3.24
C LEU A 21 -4.83 2.87 -3.78
N SER A 22 -4.44 3.28 -5.00
CA SER A 22 -4.93 4.53 -5.59
C SER A 22 -6.45 4.56 -5.84
N ALA A 23 -7.11 3.40 -5.87
CA ALA A 23 -8.56 3.28 -5.97
C ALA A 23 -9.31 3.58 -4.65
N GLY A 24 -8.60 3.70 -3.52
CA GLY A 24 -9.21 3.94 -2.21
C GLY A 24 -9.87 2.68 -1.63
N GLU A 25 -9.07 1.63 -1.48
CA GLU A 25 -9.48 0.30 -1.01
C GLU A 25 -9.52 0.20 0.52
N THR A 26 -10.32 -0.74 1.03
CA THR A 26 -10.28 -1.12 2.44
C THR A 26 -9.25 -2.21 2.71
N LEU A 27 -8.82 -2.36 3.96
CA LEU A 27 -7.89 -3.41 4.37
C LEU A 27 -8.47 -4.79 4.09
N SER A 28 -9.76 -5.01 4.37
CA SER A 28 -10.41 -6.30 4.10
C SER A 28 -10.40 -6.66 2.61
N SER A 29 -10.68 -5.69 1.73
CA SER A 29 -10.61 -5.85 0.26
C SER A 29 -9.19 -6.26 -0.17
N ILE A 30 -8.17 -5.56 0.33
CA ILE A 30 -6.76 -5.83 -0.01
C ILE A 30 -6.29 -7.20 0.46
N ILE A 31 -6.68 -7.61 1.67
CA ILE A 31 -6.31 -8.93 2.21
C ILE A 31 -6.97 -10.05 1.40
N GLN A 32 -8.14 -9.81 0.82
CA GLN A 32 -8.89 -10.77 0.01
C GLN A 32 -8.50 -10.76 -1.48
N ASP A 33 -7.84 -9.72 -1.98
CA ASP A 33 -7.39 -9.62 -3.37
C ASP A 33 -6.40 -10.74 -3.74
N LYS A 34 -6.82 -11.62 -4.66
CA LYS A 34 -6.02 -12.78 -5.08
C LYS A 34 -4.70 -12.39 -5.75
N GLN A 35 -4.70 -11.33 -6.55
CA GLN A 35 -3.51 -10.87 -7.26
C GLN A 35 -2.48 -10.32 -6.27
N LEU A 36 -2.92 -9.53 -5.29
CA LEU A 36 -2.03 -9.02 -4.24
C LEU A 36 -1.50 -10.16 -3.36
N ARG A 37 -2.35 -11.13 -3.00
CA ARG A 37 -1.87 -12.30 -2.26
C ARG A 37 -0.79 -13.06 -3.02
N GLU A 38 -0.99 -13.34 -4.30
CA GLU A 38 0.02 -14.00 -5.15
C GLU A 38 1.30 -13.17 -5.26
N LEU A 39 1.18 -11.86 -5.44
CA LEU A 39 2.32 -10.92 -5.49
C LEU A 39 3.18 -10.96 -4.22
N PHE A 40 2.55 -11.17 -3.07
CA PHE A 40 3.21 -11.34 -1.78
C PHE A 40 3.42 -12.82 -1.40
N ASN A 41 3.50 -13.72 -2.39
CA ASN A 41 3.79 -15.15 -2.23
C ASN A 41 2.81 -15.88 -1.29
N ASN A 42 1.55 -15.46 -1.28
CA ASN A 42 0.50 -15.90 -0.34
C ASN A 42 0.83 -15.70 1.14
N ASN A 43 1.85 -14.88 1.44
CA ASN A 43 2.23 -14.53 2.81
C ASN A 43 1.54 -13.22 3.22
N LEU A 44 0.48 -13.37 4.01
CA LEU A 44 -0.30 -12.23 4.48
C LEU A 44 0.50 -11.31 5.43
N GLU A 45 1.37 -11.88 6.27
CA GLU A 45 2.21 -11.09 7.17
C GLU A 45 3.16 -10.16 6.41
N TYR A 46 3.64 -10.60 5.24
CA TYR A 46 4.47 -9.76 4.37
C TYR A 46 3.69 -8.62 3.74
N LEU A 47 2.46 -8.87 3.28
CA LEU A 47 1.58 -7.82 2.78
C LEU A 47 1.27 -6.78 3.87
N ILE A 48 0.90 -7.24 5.06
CA ILE A 48 0.60 -6.36 6.22
C ILE A 48 1.85 -5.56 6.62
N SER A 49 3.01 -6.21 6.72
CA SER A 49 4.27 -5.54 7.03
C SER A 49 4.62 -4.46 6.00
N ARG A 50 4.35 -4.73 4.71
CA ARG A 50 4.55 -3.75 3.64
C ARG A 50 3.62 -2.56 3.77
N LEU A 51 2.35 -2.77 4.13
CA LEU A 51 1.41 -1.68 4.41
C LEU A 51 1.90 -0.81 5.59
N HIS A 52 2.30 -1.43 6.71
CA HIS A 52 2.83 -0.68 7.85
C HIS A 52 4.09 0.11 7.50
N MET A 53 4.99 -0.46 6.71
CA MET A 53 6.18 0.22 6.22
C MET A 53 5.82 1.45 5.36
N LEU A 54 4.85 1.32 4.45
CA LEU A 54 4.37 2.43 3.63
C LEU A 54 3.72 3.54 4.48
N ALA A 55 3.00 3.18 5.53
CA ALA A 55 2.42 4.14 6.47
C ALA A 55 3.51 4.87 7.26
N ALA A 56 4.54 4.15 7.74
CA ALA A 56 5.68 4.74 8.43
C ALA A 56 6.46 5.73 7.53
N LEU A 57 6.52 5.45 6.23
CA LEU A 57 7.10 6.33 5.21
C LEU A 57 6.15 7.47 4.77
N ARG A 58 4.95 7.58 5.37
CA ARG A 58 3.91 8.54 5.00
C ARG A 58 3.48 8.46 3.54
N MET A 59 3.58 7.29 2.91
CA MET A 59 3.08 7.06 1.56
C MET A 59 1.59 6.73 1.55
N ILE A 60 1.10 6.11 2.62
CA ILE A 60 -0.32 5.82 2.85
C ILE A 60 -0.73 6.32 4.23
N GLU A 61 -2.03 6.51 4.40
CA GLU A 61 -2.70 6.78 5.68
C GLU A 61 -3.85 5.80 5.86
N TYR A 62 -4.13 5.47 7.12
CA TYR A 62 -5.27 4.66 7.53
C TYR A 62 -6.39 5.62 7.96
N ASP A 63 -7.51 5.56 7.27
CA ASP A 63 -8.71 6.33 7.57
C ASP A 63 -9.75 5.38 8.17
N HIS A 64 -10.02 5.56 9.46
CA HIS A 64 -11.00 4.76 10.17
C HIS A 64 -12.39 5.24 9.76
N LEU A 65 -13.19 4.34 9.18
CA LEU A 65 -14.58 4.64 8.83
C LEU A 65 -15.36 4.76 10.15
N ILE A 66 -15.52 5.99 10.64
CA ILE A 66 -16.42 6.29 11.76
C ILE A 66 -17.82 6.37 11.16
N ASP A 67 -18.50 5.24 11.05
CA ASP A 67 -19.97 5.27 11.00
C ASP A 67 -20.55 4.07 11.73
N ASP A 68 -21.65 4.36 12.42
CA ASP A 68 -22.32 3.52 13.42
C ASP A 68 -22.58 2.08 12.93
N GLU A 69 -22.27 1.12 13.80
CA GLU A 69 -22.69 -0.30 13.75
C GLU A 69 -21.97 -1.21 12.71
N GLU A 70 -21.04 -2.05 13.23
CA GLU A 70 -20.62 -3.37 12.71
C GLU A 70 -19.43 -3.54 11.73
N SER A 71 -18.69 -2.50 11.31
CA SER A 71 -17.51 -2.70 10.44
C SER A 71 -16.22 -2.08 10.98
N ASP A 72 -15.38 -2.90 11.64
CA ASP A 72 -14.00 -2.59 12.07
C ASP A 72 -13.00 -2.48 10.87
N ASP A 73 -13.47 -2.16 9.68
CA ASP A 73 -12.62 -2.07 8.50
C ASP A 73 -11.97 -0.69 8.38
N VAL A 74 -10.78 -0.66 7.77
CA VAL A 74 -9.95 0.53 7.67
C VAL A 74 -9.75 0.85 6.21
N LYS A 75 -10.06 2.09 5.82
CA LYS A 75 -9.77 2.57 4.48
C LYS A 75 -8.30 2.95 4.39
N ILE A 76 -7.66 2.56 3.29
CA ILE A 76 -6.25 2.89 3.05
C ILE A 76 -6.18 3.90 1.91
N VAL A 77 -5.57 5.05 2.18
CA VAL A 77 -5.54 6.17 1.24
C VAL A 77 -4.10 6.54 0.93
N LEU A 78 -3.78 6.80 -0.34
CA LEU A 78 -2.49 7.38 -0.70
C LEU A 78 -2.39 8.81 -0.18
N THR A 79 -1.25 9.16 0.42
CA THR A 79 -0.93 10.56 0.72
C THR A 79 -0.48 11.29 -0.55
N SER A 80 -0.27 12.60 -0.46
CA SER A 80 0.37 13.35 -1.55
C SER A 80 1.78 12.85 -1.86
N LEU A 81 2.52 12.37 -0.85
CA LEU A 81 3.84 11.77 -1.06
C LEU A 81 3.74 10.44 -1.82
N GLY A 82 2.82 9.56 -1.41
CA GLY A 82 2.59 8.28 -2.09
C GLY A 82 2.16 8.45 -3.55
N ARG A 83 1.25 9.38 -3.82
CA ARG A 83 0.83 9.74 -5.19
C ARG A 83 1.99 10.24 -6.04
N ASN A 84 2.75 11.21 -5.53
CA ASN A 84 3.89 11.79 -6.27
C ASN A 84 4.96 10.73 -6.56
N TYR A 85 5.24 9.84 -5.60
CA TYR A 85 6.16 8.73 -5.80
C TYR A 85 5.67 7.78 -6.90
N LEU A 86 4.40 7.37 -6.84
CA LEU A 86 3.78 6.49 -7.82
C LEU A 86 3.84 7.09 -9.23
N GLU A 87 3.47 8.36 -9.38
CA GLU A 87 3.53 9.07 -10.65
C GLU A 87 4.95 9.17 -11.21
N ALA A 88 5.95 9.47 -10.36
CA ALA A 88 7.34 9.58 -10.78
C ALA A 88 7.89 8.25 -11.32
N LYS A 89 7.47 7.11 -10.76
CA LYS A 89 7.89 5.78 -11.20
C LYS A 89 7.17 5.31 -12.46
N LEU A 90 5.91 5.70 -12.66
CA LEU A 90 5.14 5.38 -13.87
C LEU A 90 5.58 6.15 -15.12
N ARG A 91 6.31 7.26 -14.97
CA ARG A 91 6.81 8.09 -16.09
C ARG A 91 8.19 7.65 -16.60
N ARG A 92 8.83 6.66 -15.96
CA ARG A 92 10.11 6.10 -16.37
C ARG A 92 9.89 4.87 -17.24
#